data_AF-A0A074TD71-F1
#
_entry.id   AF-A0A074TD71-F1
#
_cell.length_a   1.000
_cell.length_b   1.000
_cell.length_c   1.000
_cell.angle_alpha   90.00
_cell.angle_beta   90.00
_cell.angle_gamma   90.00
#
_symmetry.space_group_name_H-M   'P 1'
#
loop_
_entity.id
_entity.type
_entity.pdbx_description
1 polymer ?
#
loop_
_entity_poly.entity_id
_entity_poly.type
_entity_poly.pdbx_seq_one_letter_code
_entity_poly.pdbx_strand_id
1 'polypeptide(L)'
;MTPSAPKLANAPAAHFDLDPFHVVAHRELAVRPLVAPGVCLNPMCSRSFAPSRSWQRYCSEPCRKMDELEMRRVGQKAAPALLAWRMGKYEKQDAALRALSRAGRNYVTRLQSEWYGDRLARASERRRHE
;
A
#
# COMPACT_ATOMS: atom_id res chain seq x y z
N MET A 1 38.24 -41.28 6.03
CA MET A 1 36.88 -40.95 5.51
C MET A 1 36.50 -39.60 6.09
N THR A 2 36.50 -38.55 5.27
CA THR A 2 36.14 -37.19 5.70
C THR A 2 34.61 -37.05 5.61
N PRO A 3 33.90 -36.69 6.69
CA PRO A 3 32.46 -36.46 6.61
C PRO A 3 32.19 -35.24 5.71
N SER A 4 31.42 -35.45 4.65
CA SER A 4 30.94 -34.39 3.76
C SER A 4 30.09 -33.41 4.56
N ALA A 5 30.43 -32.12 4.53
CA ALA A 5 29.64 -31.09 5.18
C ALA A 5 28.22 -31.05 4.59
N PRO A 6 27.16 -30.95 5.41
CA PRO A 6 25.81 -30.84 4.88
C PRO A 6 25.68 -29.56 4.05
N LYS A 7 25.17 -29.68 2.81
CA LYS A 7 24.76 -28.53 1.99
C LYS A 7 23.59 -27.83 2.67
N LEU A 8 23.87 -26.86 3.53
CA LEU A 8 22.87 -25.94 4.08
C LEU A 8 22.56 -24.84 3.06
N ALA A 9 21.80 -25.18 2.03
CA ALA A 9 21.20 -24.20 1.14
C ALA A 9 19.92 -24.83 0.63
N ASN A 10 18.76 -24.34 1.11
CA ASN A 10 17.38 -24.53 0.61
C ASN A 10 16.33 -24.52 1.73
N ALA A 11 16.63 -24.05 2.95
CA ALA A 11 15.56 -23.82 3.93
C ALA A 11 14.68 -22.65 3.41
N PRO A 12 13.40 -22.89 3.04
CA PRO A 12 12.54 -21.82 2.58
C PRO A 12 12.34 -20.85 3.75
N ALA A 13 12.57 -19.56 3.52
CA ALA A 13 12.20 -18.54 4.48
C ALA A 13 10.66 -18.54 4.65
N ALA A 14 10.18 -18.37 5.88
CA ALA A 14 8.75 -18.21 6.14
C ALA A 14 8.19 -17.09 5.26
N HIS A 15 7.18 -17.42 4.46
CA HIS A 15 6.51 -16.46 3.58
C HIS A 15 5.60 -15.58 4.45
N PHE A 16 5.73 -14.26 4.33
CA PHE A 16 4.85 -13.32 5.02
C PHE A 16 3.54 -13.18 4.23
N ASP A 17 2.65 -14.15 4.39
CA ASP A 17 1.32 -14.19 3.77
C ASP A 17 0.32 -13.34 4.56
N LEU A 18 0.28 -12.05 4.27
CA LEU A 18 -0.88 -11.22 4.60
C LEU A 18 -1.80 -11.13 3.39
N ASP A 19 -3.09 -11.39 3.63
CA ASP A 19 -4.11 -11.18 2.63
C ASP A 19 -4.09 -9.73 2.11
N PRO A 20 -4.24 -9.52 0.79
CA PRO A 20 -4.35 -8.18 0.24
C PRO A 20 -5.49 -7.39 0.91
N PHE A 21 -5.30 -6.09 1.12
CA PHE A 21 -6.29 -5.24 1.79
C PHE A 21 -7.72 -5.35 1.21
N HIS A 22 -7.85 -5.50 -0.11
CA HIS A 22 -9.15 -5.61 -0.77
C HIS A 22 -9.90 -6.92 -0.47
N VAL A 23 -9.18 -7.96 -0.03
CA VAL A 23 -9.76 -9.24 0.42
C VAL A 23 -10.28 -9.05 1.85
N VAL A 24 -9.45 -8.50 2.73
CA VAL A 24 -9.80 -8.30 4.15
C VAL A 24 -10.92 -7.26 4.32
N ALA A 25 -10.86 -6.15 3.59
CA ALA A 25 -11.81 -5.04 3.68
C ALA A 25 -12.91 -5.11 2.61
N HIS A 26 -13.24 -6.31 2.11
CA HIS A 26 -14.17 -6.49 1.00
C HIS A 26 -15.55 -5.85 1.27
N ARG A 27 -16.11 -6.07 2.47
CA ARG A 27 -17.44 -5.56 2.84
C ARG A 27 -17.45 -4.03 2.90
N GLU A 28 -16.41 -3.46 3.50
CA GLU A 28 -16.22 -2.03 3.66
C GLU A 28 -16.02 -1.36 2.30
N LEU A 29 -15.21 -1.95 1.42
CA LEU A 29 -14.96 -1.43 0.08
C LEU A 29 -16.18 -1.54 -0.84
N ALA A 30 -17.08 -2.51 -0.62
CA ALA A 30 -18.34 -2.60 -1.34
C ALA A 30 -19.29 -1.44 -0.99
N VAL A 31 -19.29 -0.99 0.27
CA VAL A 31 -20.09 0.15 0.73
C VAL A 31 -19.41 1.49 0.42
N ARG A 32 -18.09 1.55 0.61
CA ARG A 32 -17.29 2.76 0.46
C ARG A 32 -16.08 2.47 -0.45
N PRO A 33 -16.28 2.44 -1.77
CA PRO A 33 -15.17 2.19 -2.68
C PRO A 33 -14.20 3.38 -2.69
N LEU A 34 -12.93 3.11 -2.99
CA LEU A 34 -11.88 4.15 -3.04
C LEU A 34 -12.13 5.19 -4.15
N VAL A 35 -12.84 4.79 -5.20
CA VAL A 35 -13.35 5.64 -6.28
C VAL A 35 -14.76 5.16 -6.65
N ALA A 36 -15.57 6.00 -7.28
CA ALA A 36 -16.89 5.60 -7.74
C ALA A 36 -16.81 4.37 -8.68
N PRO A 37 -17.76 3.42 -8.62
CA PRO A 37 -17.82 2.31 -9.56
C PRO A 37 -17.83 2.80 -11.01
N GLY A 38 -17.06 2.15 -11.88
CA GLY A 38 -16.88 2.59 -13.27
C GLY A 38 -15.93 3.77 -13.46
N VAL A 39 -15.27 4.27 -12.42
CA VAL A 39 -14.18 5.25 -12.53
C VAL A 39 -12.84 4.55 -12.35
N CYS A 40 -11.90 4.80 -13.25
CA CYS A 40 -10.57 4.17 -13.18
C CYS A 40 -9.82 4.61 -11.91
N LEU A 41 -9.35 3.65 -11.11
CA LEU A 41 -8.64 3.91 -9.84
C LEU A 41 -7.28 4.60 -10.03
N ASN A 42 -6.63 4.42 -11.18
CA ASN A 42 -5.39 5.15 -11.50
C ASN A 42 -5.69 6.66 -11.60
N PRO A 43 -5.14 7.51 -10.70
CA PRO A 43 -5.47 8.93 -10.62
C PRO A 43 -5.00 9.71 -11.85
N MET A 44 -3.98 9.21 -12.57
CA MET A 44 -3.53 9.80 -13.83
C MET A 44 -4.54 9.60 -14.97
N CYS A 45 -5.39 8.58 -14.85
CA CYS A 45 -6.40 8.24 -15.85
C CYS A 45 -7.77 8.78 -15.43
N SER A 46 -8.29 8.33 -14.28
CA SER A 46 -9.57 8.77 -13.68
C SER A 46 -10.81 8.74 -14.58
N ARG A 47 -10.72 8.20 -15.81
CA ARG A 47 -11.82 8.17 -16.76
C ARG A 47 -12.95 7.23 -16.34
N SER A 48 -14.13 7.52 -16.84
CA SER A 48 -15.26 6.59 -16.80
C SER A 48 -15.07 5.39 -17.75
N PHE A 49 -15.50 4.21 -17.34
CA PHE A 49 -15.52 2.97 -18.11
C PHE A 49 -16.67 2.06 -17.63
N ALA A 50 -17.17 1.19 -18.52
CA ALA A 50 -18.16 0.18 -18.16
C ALA A 50 -17.46 -1.09 -17.63
N PRO A 51 -17.53 -1.41 -16.33
CA PRO A 51 -16.89 -2.61 -15.79
C PRO A 51 -17.61 -3.88 -16.25
N SER A 52 -16.84 -4.88 -16.66
CA SER A 52 -17.35 -6.22 -17.03
C SER A 52 -17.56 -7.14 -15.82
N ARG A 53 -16.97 -6.77 -14.67
CA ARG A 53 -16.99 -7.49 -13.40
C ARG A 53 -17.10 -6.47 -12.26
N SER A 54 -17.81 -6.83 -11.20
CA SER A 54 -18.04 -5.95 -10.04
C SER A 54 -16.75 -5.54 -9.30
N TRP A 55 -15.70 -6.36 -9.38
CA TRP A 55 -14.40 -6.10 -8.76
C TRP A 55 -13.41 -5.36 -9.68
N GLN A 56 -13.80 -5.05 -10.93
CA GLN A 56 -12.94 -4.38 -11.88
C GLN A 56 -12.73 -2.91 -11.48
N ARG A 57 -11.49 -2.55 -11.13
CA ARG A 57 -11.10 -1.22 -10.63
C ARG A 57 -10.42 -0.32 -11.66
N TYR A 58 -9.96 -0.90 -12.77
CA TYR A 58 -9.19 -0.20 -13.79
C TYR A 58 -9.83 -0.38 -15.16
N CYS A 59 -9.76 0.66 -15.99
CA CYS A 59 -10.27 0.62 -17.36
C CYS A 59 -9.36 -0.21 -18.29
N SER A 60 -8.10 -0.42 -17.92
CA SER A 60 -7.13 -1.17 -18.72
C SER A 60 -5.98 -1.73 -17.88
N GLU A 61 -5.30 -2.74 -18.42
CA GLU A 61 -4.12 -3.35 -17.81
C GLU A 61 -2.95 -2.36 -17.58
N PRO A 62 -2.64 -1.44 -18.52
CA PRO A 62 -1.65 -0.39 -18.26
C PRO A 62 -2.00 0.50 -17.07
N CYS A 63 -3.28 0.84 -16.88
CA CYS A 63 -3.71 1.62 -15.72
C CYS A 63 -3.50 0.89 -14.40
N ARG A 64 -3.78 -0.43 -14.38
CA ARG A 64 -3.49 -1.28 -13.22
C ARG A 64 -2.00 -1.27 -12.89
N LYS A 65 -1.14 -1.53 -13.88
CA LYS A 65 0.33 -1.58 -13.68
C LYS A 65 0.89 -0.24 -13.18
N MET A 66 0.42 0.88 -13.72
CA MET A 66 0.86 2.21 -13.26
C MET A 66 0.49 2.46 -11.80
N ASP A 67 -0.75 2.14 -11.41
CA ASP A 67 -1.19 2.32 -10.02
C ASP A 67 -0.42 1.39 -9.07
N GLU A 68 -0.20 0.13 -9.46
CA GLU A 68 0.60 -0.83 -8.67
C GLU A 68 2.04 -0.35 -8.44
N LEU A 69 2.66 0.27 -9.44
CA LEU A 69 4.00 0.86 -9.29
C LEU A 69 4.01 2.01 -8.30
N GLU A 70 2.99 2.86 -8.33
CA GLU A 70 2.82 3.95 -7.35
C GLU A 70 2.66 3.38 -5.93
N MET A 71 1.74 2.41 -5.75
CA MET A 71 1.48 1.74 -4.48
C MET A 71 2.76 1.10 -3.91
N ARG A 72 3.55 0.43 -4.76
CA ARG A 72 4.83 -0.17 -4.36
C ARG A 72 5.83 0.88 -3.87
N ARG A 73 5.97 2.00 -4.59
CA ARG A 73 6.87 3.09 -4.20
C ARG A 73 6.48 3.69 -2.85
N VAL A 74 5.18 3.90 -2.62
CA VAL A 74 4.67 4.40 -1.34
C VAL A 74 4.90 3.39 -0.22
N GLY A 75 4.61 2.11 -0.45
CA GLY A 75 4.89 1.03 0.50
C GLY A 75 6.36 0.98 0.90
N GLN A 76 7.26 1.08 -0.07
CA GLN A 76 8.71 1.12 0.18
C GLN A 76 9.13 2.32 1.03
N LYS A 77 8.55 3.50 0.79
CA LYS A 77 8.79 4.70 1.62
C LYS A 77 8.23 4.56 3.05
N ALA A 78 7.11 3.86 3.21
CA ALA A 78 6.43 3.71 4.50
C ALA A 78 7.08 2.64 5.40
N ALA A 79 7.67 1.59 4.81
CA ALA A 79 8.07 0.38 5.53
C ALA A 79 8.98 0.62 6.76
N PRO A 80 10.08 1.42 6.68
CA PRO A 80 10.92 1.66 7.85
C PRO A 80 10.18 2.38 8.98
N ALA A 81 9.30 3.33 8.64
CA ALA A 81 8.52 4.09 9.60
C ALA A 81 7.45 3.23 10.29
N LEU A 82 6.84 2.29 9.56
CA LEU A 82 5.91 1.30 10.12
C LEU A 82 6.61 0.38 11.13
N LEU A 83 7.83 -0.08 10.83
CA LEU A 83 8.64 -0.88 11.75
C LEU A 83 9.02 -0.08 13.00
N ALA A 84 9.59 1.12 12.82
CA ALA A 84 9.94 2.02 13.92
C ALA A 84 8.75 2.30 14.84
N TRP A 85 7.58 2.59 14.26
CA TRP A 85 6.36 2.79 15.02
C TRP A 85 5.97 1.53 15.79
N ARG A 86 5.95 0.37 15.14
CA ARG A 86 5.57 -0.90 15.77
C ARG A 86 6.50 -1.27 16.93
N MET A 87 7.81 -1.08 16.78
CA MET A 87 8.80 -1.41 17.82
C MET A 87 8.53 -0.69 19.14
N GLY A 88 8.28 0.62 19.09
CA GLY A 88 8.03 1.42 20.30
C GLY A 88 6.56 1.65 20.65
N LYS A 89 5.59 0.99 19.99
CA LYS A 89 4.15 1.26 20.15
C LYS A 89 3.68 1.21 21.61
N TYR A 90 4.27 0.31 22.40
CA TYR A 90 3.91 0.09 23.81
C TYR A 90 5.10 0.29 24.77
N GLU A 91 6.19 0.89 24.29
CA GLU A 91 7.39 1.12 25.09
C GLU A 91 7.14 2.18 26.18
N LYS A 92 7.69 1.95 27.38
CA LYS A 92 7.47 2.81 28.57
C LYS A 92 8.75 3.29 29.24
N GLN A 93 9.86 2.58 29.07
CA GLN A 93 11.13 2.81 29.77
C GLN A 93 12.16 3.43 28.84
N ASP A 94 12.41 2.85 27.67
CA ASP A 94 13.40 3.37 26.71
C ASP A 94 12.92 4.65 26.01
N ALA A 95 13.54 5.78 26.37
CA ALA A 95 13.21 7.08 25.79
C ALA A 95 13.60 7.21 24.30
N ALA A 96 14.69 6.58 23.88
CA ALA A 96 15.17 6.63 22.50
C ALA A 96 14.23 5.83 21.59
N LEU A 97 13.81 4.64 22.02
CA LEU A 97 12.84 3.83 21.26
C LEU A 97 11.47 4.51 21.16
N ARG A 98 11.00 5.18 22.22
CA ARG A 98 9.78 6.00 22.15
C ARG A 98 9.92 7.16 21.17
N ALA A 99 11.05 7.86 21.15
CA ALA A 99 11.30 8.96 20.23
C ALA A 99 11.29 8.46 18.77
N LEU A 100 11.95 7.34 18.50
CA LEU A 100 11.96 6.70 17.18
C LEU A 100 10.55 6.28 16.74
N SER A 101 9.77 5.66 17.63
CA SER A 101 8.39 5.26 17.34
C SER A 101 7.48 6.46 17.03
N ARG A 102 7.65 7.57 17.78
CA ARG A 102 6.95 8.84 17.50
C ARG A 102 7.32 9.40 16.14
N ALA A 103 8.61 9.39 15.77
CA ALA A 103 9.07 9.83 14.46
C ALA A 103 8.46 8.96 13.34
N GLY A 104 8.44 7.63 13.52
CA GLY A 104 7.80 6.69 12.59
C GLY A 104 6.30 6.97 12.40
N ARG A 105 5.56 7.12 13.50
CA ARG A 105 4.12 7.46 13.45
C ARG A 105 3.88 8.78 12.71
N ASN A 106 4.62 9.84 13.08
CA ASN A 106 4.48 11.16 12.47
C ASN A 106 4.76 11.12 10.96
N TYR A 107 5.80 10.38 10.55
CA TYR A 107 6.14 10.21 9.14
C TYR A 107 5.01 9.50 8.38
N VAL A 108 4.48 8.38 8.91
CA VAL A 108 3.38 7.64 8.27
C VAL A 108 2.14 8.52 8.10
N THR A 109 1.76 9.29 9.13
CA THR A 109 0.62 10.21 9.05
C THR A 109 0.83 11.29 7.99
N ARG A 110 2.04 11.88 7.92
CA ARG A 110 2.37 12.86 6.89
C ARG A 110 2.32 12.26 5.49
N LEU A 111 2.96 11.10 5.29
CA LEU A 111 2.99 10.38 4.02
C LEU A 111 1.56 10.07 3.52
N GLN A 112 0.69 9.57 4.40
CA GLN A 112 -0.71 9.29 4.07
C GLN A 112 -1.45 10.55 3.62
N SER A 113 -1.27 11.66 4.34
CA SER A 113 -1.94 12.93 4.06
C SER A 113 -1.49 13.52 2.72
N GLU A 114 -0.17 13.60 2.50
CA GLU A 114 0.42 14.13 1.27
C GLU A 114 0.05 13.27 0.06
N TRP A 115 0.16 11.96 0.18
CA TRP A 115 -0.16 11.05 -0.92
C TRP A 115 -1.65 11.06 -1.27
N TYR A 116 -2.53 11.07 -0.27
CA TYR A 116 -3.97 11.17 -0.51
C TYR A 116 -4.33 12.49 -1.18
N GLY A 117 -3.76 13.61 -0.71
CA GLY A 117 -3.95 14.93 -1.31
C GLY A 117 -3.49 14.98 -2.77
N ASP A 118 -2.30 14.46 -3.07
CA ASP A 118 -1.76 14.37 -4.44
C ASP A 118 -2.67 13.54 -5.37
N ARG A 119 -3.17 12.39 -4.90
CA ARG A 119 -4.10 11.56 -5.70
C ARG A 119 -5.40 12.29 -5.99
N LEU A 120 -5.96 13.01 -5.02
CA LEU A 120 -7.17 13.81 -5.21
C LEU A 120 -6.94 14.94 -6.22
N ALA A 121 -5.79 15.62 -6.14
CA ALA A 121 -5.43 16.69 -7.08
C ALA A 121 -5.38 16.17 -8.51
N ARG A 122 -4.58 15.12 -8.78
CA ARG A 122 -4.44 14.51 -10.11
C ARG A 122 -5.77 14.00 -10.67
N ALA A 123 -6.59 13.37 -9.83
CA ALA A 123 -7.92 12.91 -10.25
C ALA A 123 -8.88 14.07 -10.56
N SER A 124 -8.76 15.20 -9.84
CA SER A 124 -9.58 16.38 -10.08
C SER A 124 -9.19 17.13 -11.36
N GLU A 125 -7.89 17.25 -11.66
CA GLU A 125 -7.38 17.85 -12.89
C GLU A 125 -7.94 17.10 -14.11
N ARG A 126 -7.89 15.76 -14.09
CA ARG A 126 -8.37 14.96 -15.22
C ARG A 126 -9.86 15.12 -15.48
N ARG A 127 -10.69 15.18 -14.44
CA ARG A 127 -12.14 15.40 -14.59
C ARG A 127 -12.52 16.79 -15.09
N ARG A 128 -11.64 17.79 -14.99
CA ARG A 128 -11.88 19.13 -15.55
C ARG A 128 -11.60 19.22 -17.06
N HIS A 129 -10.91 18.23 -17.62
CA HIS A 129 -10.49 18.19 -19.01
C HIS A 129 -11.27 17.17 -19.87
N GLU A 130 -12.30 16.54 -19.30
CA GLU A 130 -13.32 15.73 -20.00
C GLU A 130 -14.57 16.57 -20.26
#